data_AF-A0A7X6NB19-F1
#
_entry.id   AF-A0A7X6NB19-F1
#
_cell.length_a   1.000
_cell.length_b   1.000
_cell.length_c   1.000
_cell.angle_alpha   90.00
_cell.angle_beta   90.00
_cell.angle_gamma   90.00
#
_symmetry.space_group_name_H-M   'P 1'
#
loop_
_entity.id
_entity.type
_entity.pdbx_description
1 polymer ?
#
loop_
_entity_poly.entity_id
_entity_poly.type
_entity_poly.pdbx_seq_one_letter_code
_entity_poly.pdbx_strand_id
1 'polypeptide(L)'
;MNKKTLSIVVVLILVIVGLYFLLENKGVQKETEIASPTPIQTEESAPTPPSTTTDQTMIDCSNIEDPTCFISRANTCLPVKTRMVSSDNTTQIEIIILGIENEKCHFQRKINDAMDLNCYFPKDTNIMNAIDQTFGNDHGLQEVVDAACANQ
;
A
#
# COMPACT_ATOMS: atom_id res chain seq x y z
N MET A 1 6.64 40.07 9.37
CA MET A 1 7.45 39.36 10.38
C MET A 1 8.87 39.89 10.30
N ASN A 2 9.43 40.44 11.38
CA ASN A 2 10.75 41.07 11.34
C ASN A 2 11.84 40.00 11.16
N LYS A 3 12.96 40.33 10.49
CA LYS A 3 14.08 39.41 10.25
C LYS A 3 14.59 38.74 11.54
N LYS A 4 14.55 39.48 12.66
CA LYS A 4 14.86 38.97 14.01
C LYS A 4 13.84 37.93 14.50
N THR A 5 12.55 38.17 14.26
CA THR A 5 11.47 37.22 14.59
C THR A 5 11.56 35.95 13.76
N LEU A 6 11.90 36.04 12.48
CA LEU A 6 12.11 34.88 11.60
C LEU A 6 13.28 34.01 12.09
N SER A 7 14.42 34.61 12.45
CA SER A 7 15.57 33.86 12.99
C SER A 7 15.23 33.10 14.28
N ILE A 8 14.47 33.72 15.19
CA ILE A 8 14.08 33.07 16.46
C ILE A 8 13.19 31.86 16.19
N VAL A 9 12.23 31.97 15.27
CA VAL A 9 11.32 30.87 14.93
C VAL A 9 12.08 29.70 14.29
N VAL A 10 13.03 29.97 13.38
CA VAL A 10 13.84 28.93 12.73
C VAL A 10 14.72 28.18 13.73
N VAL A 11 15.35 28.90 14.67
CA VAL A 11 16.17 28.26 15.72
C VAL A 11 15.30 27.38 16.62
N LEU A 12 14.09 27.82 16.96
CA LEU A 12 13.18 27.06 17.81
C LEU A 12 12.76 25.73 17.16
N ILE A 13 12.48 25.74 15.85
CA ILE A 13 12.12 24.53 15.10
C ILE A 13 13.29 23.54 15.05
N LEU A 14 14.52 24.02 14.83
CA LEU A 14 15.71 23.16 14.79
C LEU A 14 15.98 22.46 16.13
N VAL A 15 15.74 23.14 17.26
CA VAL A 15 15.90 22.55 18.60
C VAL A 15 14.87 21.44 18.85
N ILE A 16 13.61 21.63 18.41
CA ILE A 16 12.55 20.63 18.56
C ILE A 16 12.84 19.39 17.72
N VAL A 17 13.28 19.57 16.46
CA VAL A 17 13.64 18.47 15.57
C VAL A 17 14.86 17.69 16.12
N GLY A 18 15.86 18.39 16.65
CA GLY A 18 17.03 17.74 17.26
C GLY A 18 16.69 16.93 18.52
N LEU A 19 15.75 17.40 19.35
CA LEU A 19 15.26 16.66 20.52
C LEU A 19 14.46 15.42 20.13
N TYR A 20 13.64 15.49 19.08
CA TYR A 20 12.91 14.33 18.55
C TYR A 20 13.88 13.24 18.06
N PHE A 21 14.92 13.61 17.31
CA PHE A 21 15.92 12.66 16.80
C PHE A 21 16.73 11.96 17.92
N LEU A 22 16.94 12.64 19.06
CA LEU A 22 17.65 12.06 20.20
C LEU A 22 16.80 11.07 21.03
N LEU A 23 15.47 11.14 20.93
CA LEU A 23 14.55 10.26 21.66
C LEU A 23 14.33 8.92 20.95
N GLU A 24 14.46 8.86 19.62
CA GLU A 24 14.27 7.62 18.84
C GLU A 24 15.47 6.66 18.86
N ASN A 25 16.65 7.10 19.35
CA ASN A 25 17.87 6.28 19.32
C ASN A 25 18.13 5.46 20.61
N LYS A 26 17.14 5.29 21.48
CA LYS A 26 17.20 4.38 22.64
C LYS A 26 16.36 3.11 22.43
N GLY A 27 16.63 2.40 21.34
CA GLY A 27 16.17 1.04 21.09
C GLY A 27 17.29 0.03 21.39
N VAL A 28 17.16 -0.63 22.54
CA VAL A 28 18.11 -1.57 23.15
C VAL A 28 18.39 -2.79 22.26
N GLN A 29 19.68 -3.05 22.01
CA GLN A 29 20.19 -4.35 21.57
C GLN A 29 19.93 -5.40 22.66
N LYS A 30 19.46 -6.58 22.26
CA LYS A 30 19.60 -7.79 23.07
C LYS A 30 19.96 -8.97 22.18
N GLU A 31 21.27 -9.19 22.04
CA GLU A 31 21.85 -10.50 21.73
C GLU A 31 21.54 -11.48 22.86
N THR A 32 21.27 -12.74 22.53
CA THR A 32 21.61 -13.88 23.38
C THR A 32 21.85 -15.09 22.48
N GLU A 33 23.11 -15.47 22.34
CA GLU A 33 23.60 -16.71 21.76
C GLU A 33 23.56 -17.87 22.77
N ILE A 34 23.17 -19.05 22.26
CA ILE A 34 23.65 -20.43 22.50
C ILE A 34 23.54 -21.07 23.90
N ALA A 35 22.80 -22.20 23.97
CA ALA A 35 23.38 -23.53 24.30
C ALA A 35 22.34 -24.67 24.17
N SER A 36 22.68 -25.67 23.34
CA SER A 36 22.06 -27.00 23.24
C SER A 36 22.59 -27.91 24.37
N PRO A 37 21.89 -29.01 24.76
CA PRO A 37 22.09 -30.30 24.08
C PRO A 37 20.81 -31.18 23.92
N THR A 38 20.76 -31.90 22.79
CA THR A 38 19.91 -33.07 22.39
C THR A 38 20.27 -34.33 23.24
N PRO A 39 19.58 -35.53 23.26
CA PRO A 39 18.47 -36.08 22.44
C PRO A 39 17.28 -36.70 23.22
N ILE A 40 16.15 -36.98 22.53
CA ILE A 40 15.51 -38.31 22.40
C ILE A 40 14.40 -38.22 21.34
N GLN A 41 14.37 -39.26 20.50
CA GLN A 41 13.52 -39.51 19.33
C GLN A 41 12.01 -39.42 19.59
N THR A 42 11.27 -38.84 18.65
CA THR A 42 9.98 -39.37 18.14
C THR A 42 9.78 -38.76 16.75
N GLU A 43 9.46 -39.61 15.78
CA GLU A 43 9.16 -39.23 14.39
C GLU A 43 7.98 -38.26 14.34
N GLU A 44 8.16 -37.04 13.82
CA GLU A 44 7.07 -36.29 13.23
C GLU A 44 7.61 -35.37 12.13
N SER A 45 6.95 -35.48 10.98
CA SER A 45 7.29 -34.92 9.68
C SER A 45 7.82 -33.48 9.73
N ALA A 46 8.90 -33.23 8.98
CA ALA A 46 9.50 -31.92 8.80
C ALA A 46 8.45 -30.85 8.43
N PRO A 47 8.40 -29.69 9.12
CA PRO A 47 7.65 -28.55 8.62
C PRO A 47 8.42 -27.99 7.42
N THR A 48 7.86 -28.19 6.23
CA THR A 48 8.18 -27.35 5.07
C THR A 48 8.02 -25.88 5.51
N PRO A 49 8.99 -24.99 5.27
CA PRO A 49 8.80 -23.56 5.51
C PRO A 49 7.51 -23.13 4.79
N PRO A 50 6.67 -22.25 5.39
CA PRO A 50 5.44 -21.85 4.74
C PRO A 50 5.79 -21.14 3.44
N SER A 51 5.68 -21.85 2.32
CA SER A 51 5.53 -21.24 1.01
C SER A 51 4.34 -20.32 1.16
N THR A 52 4.62 -19.02 1.20
CA THR A 52 3.61 -17.97 1.21
C THR A 52 3.00 -17.99 -0.19
N THR A 53 2.09 -18.93 -0.41
CA THR A 53 1.24 -18.95 -1.60
C THR A 53 0.32 -17.75 -1.43
N THR A 54 0.77 -16.58 -1.86
CA THR A 54 -0.09 -15.42 -2.04
C THR A 54 -1.24 -15.88 -2.93
N ASP A 55 -2.45 -15.94 -2.37
CA ASP A 55 -3.65 -16.33 -3.11
C ASP A 55 -3.84 -15.36 -4.29
N GLN A 56 -3.49 -15.84 -5.49
CA GLN A 56 -3.55 -15.06 -6.73
C GLN A 56 -4.94 -15.14 -7.40
N THR A 57 -5.93 -15.69 -6.70
CA THR A 57 -7.28 -15.77 -7.24
C THR A 57 -7.89 -14.37 -7.33
N MET A 58 -8.35 -14.00 -8.54
CA MET A 58 -9.08 -12.75 -8.76
C MET A 58 -10.46 -12.84 -8.09
N ILE A 59 -10.69 -11.99 -7.10
CA ILE A 59 -11.98 -11.91 -6.38
C ILE A 59 -12.83 -10.75 -6.92
N ASP A 60 -14.12 -10.99 -7.14
CA ASP A 60 -15.08 -9.97 -7.54
C ASP A 60 -15.81 -9.40 -6.32
N CYS A 61 -15.52 -8.15 -6.00
CA CYS A 61 -16.11 -7.38 -4.91
C CYS A 61 -17.09 -6.31 -5.43
N SER A 62 -17.80 -6.58 -6.53
CA SER A 62 -18.82 -5.67 -7.07
C SER A 62 -20.15 -5.70 -6.29
N ASN A 63 -20.29 -6.59 -5.29
CA ASN A 63 -21.45 -6.57 -4.40
C ASN A 63 -21.35 -5.37 -3.44
N ILE A 64 -22.33 -4.46 -3.52
CA ILE A 64 -22.39 -3.23 -2.71
C ILE A 64 -22.59 -3.48 -1.21
N GLU A 65 -23.03 -4.69 -0.83
CA GLU A 65 -23.28 -5.06 0.57
C GLU A 65 -22.00 -5.19 1.40
N ASP A 66 -20.84 -5.39 0.76
CA ASP A 66 -19.54 -5.49 1.44
C ASP A 66 -18.44 -4.68 0.74
N PRO A 67 -18.32 -3.38 1.05
CA PRO A 67 -17.22 -2.55 0.55
C PRO A 67 -15.84 -3.01 1.09
N THR A 68 -15.81 -3.76 2.18
CA THR A 68 -14.57 -4.22 2.83
C THR A 68 -13.87 -5.30 2.00
N CYS A 69 -14.63 -6.08 1.23
CA CYS A 69 -14.11 -7.07 0.27
C CYS A 69 -13.02 -6.45 -0.61
N PHE A 70 -13.31 -5.30 -1.23
CA PHE A 70 -12.35 -4.64 -2.12
C PHE A 70 -11.20 -4.01 -1.34
N ILE A 71 -11.51 -3.24 -0.29
CA ILE A 71 -10.54 -2.44 0.47
C ILE A 71 -9.45 -3.34 1.09
N SER A 72 -9.84 -4.46 1.70
CA SER A 72 -8.91 -5.37 2.38
C SER A 72 -7.89 -5.99 1.42
N ARG A 73 -8.33 -6.41 0.23
CA ARG A 73 -7.47 -6.99 -0.81
C ARG A 73 -6.66 -5.93 -1.54
N ALA A 74 -7.26 -4.79 -1.85
CA ALA A 74 -6.56 -3.69 -2.52
C ALA A 74 -5.37 -3.21 -1.68
N ASN A 75 -5.55 -2.95 -0.38
CA ASN A 75 -4.49 -2.52 0.55
C ASN A 75 -3.33 -3.51 0.69
N THR A 76 -3.55 -4.77 0.34
CA THR A 76 -2.52 -5.82 0.36
C THR A 76 -2.02 -6.17 -1.05
N CYS A 77 -2.42 -5.41 -2.07
CA CYS A 77 -2.11 -5.66 -3.47
C CYS A 77 -2.43 -7.09 -3.89
N LEU A 78 -3.54 -7.63 -3.38
CA LEU A 78 -4.06 -8.94 -3.78
C LEU A 78 -5.01 -8.77 -4.97
N PRO A 79 -5.09 -9.78 -5.87
CA PRO A 79 -5.99 -9.72 -7.00
C PRO A 79 -7.44 -9.51 -6.56
N VAL A 80 -8.04 -8.41 -7.03
CA VAL A 80 -9.42 -8.05 -6.73
C VAL A 80 -9.96 -7.09 -7.80
N LYS A 81 -11.26 -7.17 -8.07
CA LYS A 81 -11.96 -6.20 -8.92
C LYS A 81 -13.25 -5.74 -8.27
N THR A 82 -13.67 -4.54 -8.62
CA THR A 82 -15.00 -4.02 -8.30
C THR A 82 -15.52 -3.19 -9.47
N ARG A 83 -16.83 -3.00 -9.51
CA ARG A 83 -17.52 -2.34 -10.62
C ARG A 83 -18.54 -1.34 -10.10
N MET A 84 -18.51 -0.15 -10.68
CA MET A 84 -19.49 0.91 -10.46
C MET A 84 -20.24 1.16 -11.76
N VAL A 85 -21.55 1.33 -11.68
CA VAL A 85 -22.41 1.66 -12.82
C VAL A 85 -23.13 2.96 -12.51
N SER A 86 -23.10 3.91 -13.43
CA SER A 86 -23.83 5.17 -13.31
C SER A 86 -25.33 4.93 -13.20
N SER A 87 -26.07 5.85 -12.57
CA SER A 87 -27.52 5.74 -12.40
C SER A 87 -28.31 5.67 -13.72
N ASP A 88 -27.74 6.19 -14.80
CA ASP A 88 -28.30 6.15 -16.15
C ASP A 88 -27.82 4.93 -16.99
N ASN A 89 -27.01 4.04 -16.40
CA ASN A 89 -26.42 2.86 -17.04
C ASN A 89 -25.56 3.14 -18.28
N THR A 90 -25.09 4.37 -18.48
CA THR A 90 -24.27 4.75 -19.64
C THR A 90 -22.76 4.63 -19.40
N THR A 91 -22.36 4.66 -18.13
CA THR A 91 -20.96 4.59 -17.73
C THR A 91 -20.77 3.44 -16.75
N GLN A 92 -19.89 2.51 -17.11
CA GLN A 92 -19.41 1.47 -16.23
C GLN A 92 -17.92 1.71 -15.96
N ILE A 93 -17.56 1.80 -14.69
CA ILE A 93 -16.17 1.90 -14.25
C ILE A 93 -15.80 0.60 -13.57
N GLU A 94 -14.81 -0.10 -14.09
CA GLU A 94 -14.22 -1.28 -13.46
C GLU A 94 -12.86 -0.90 -12.89
N ILE A 95 -12.67 -1.17 -11.60
CA ILE A 95 -11.37 -1.02 -10.92
C ILE A 95 -10.81 -2.42 -10.67
N ILE A 96 -9.54 -2.63 -11.01
CA ILE A 96 -8.86 -3.91 -10.88
C ILE A 96 -7.51 -3.70 -10.21
N ILE A 97 -7.23 -4.50 -9.19
CA ILE A 97 -5.88 -4.74 -8.68
C ILE A 97 -5.48 -6.11 -9.20
N LEU A 98 -4.43 -6.16 -10.01
CA LEU A 98 -3.95 -7.40 -10.63
C LEU A 98 -2.98 -8.17 -9.75
N GLY A 99 -2.39 -7.49 -8.75
CA GLY A 99 -1.43 -8.09 -7.85
C GLY A 99 -0.16 -7.27 -7.74
N ILE A 100 0.92 -7.93 -7.35
CA ILE A 100 2.27 -7.36 -7.38
C ILE A 100 2.94 -7.73 -8.69
N GLU A 101 3.37 -6.74 -9.47
CA GLU A 101 4.19 -6.88 -10.68
C GLU A 101 5.42 -5.96 -10.56
N ASN A 102 6.62 -6.48 -10.80
CA ASN A 102 7.87 -5.71 -10.71
C ASN A 102 8.01 -4.93 -9.38
N GLU A 103 7.67 -5.59 -8.27
CA GLU A 103 7.66 -5.01 -6.92
C GLU A 103 6.68 -3.85 -6.70
N LYS A 104 5.76 -3.61 -7.63
CA LYS A 104 4.73 -2.57 -7.55
C LYS A 104 3.33 -3.16 -7.55
N CYS A 105 2.37 -2.45 -6.96
CA CYS A 105 0.96 -2.76 -7.01
C CYS A 105 0.41 -2.43 -8.41
N HIS A 106 -0.03 -3.43 -9.15
CA HIS A 106 -0.56 -3.25 -10.49
C HIS A 106 -2.06 -2.94 -10.43
N PHE A 107 -2.40 -1.70 -10.77
CA PHE A 107 -3.75 -1.18 -10.79
C PHE A 107 -4.20 -0.92 -12.23
N GLN A 108 -5.46 -1.23 -12.53
CA GLN A 108 -6.13 -0.84 -13.77
C GLN A 108 -7.47 -0.20 -13.49
N ARG A 109 -7.82 0.78 -14.31
CA ARG A 109 -9.18 1.31 -14.45
C ARG A 109 -9.65 1.10 -15.87
N LYS A 110 -10.88 0.61 -16.02
CA LYS A 110 -11.57 0.56 -17.31
C LYS A 110 -12.83 1.41 -17.26
N ILE A 111 -13.15 2.03 -18.37
CA ILE A 111 -14.39 2.77 -18.60
C ILE A 111 -15.08 2.12 -19.80
N ASN A 112 -16.30 1.60 -19.59
CA ASN A 112 -17.07 0.89 -20.61
C ASN A 112 -16.23 -0.21 -21.31
N ASP A 113 -15.59 -1.06 -20.49
CA ASP A 113 -14.69 -2.15 -20.89
C ASP A 113 -13.38 -1.74 -21.60
N ALA A 114 -13.20 -0.45 -21.94
CA ALA A 114 -11.96 0.07 -22.49
C ALA A 114 -10.96 0.40 -21.36
N MET A 115 -9.69 0.00 -21.54
CA MET A 115 -8.62 0.37 -20.61
C MET A 115 -8.40 1.87 -20.64
N ASP A 116 -8.49 2.49 -19.47
CA ASP A 116 -8.38 3.94 -19.28
C ASP A 116 -7.13 4.31 -18.45
N LEU A 117 -6.83 3.51 -17.41
CA LEU A 117 -5.58 3.61 -16.67
C LEU A 117 -4.93 2.24 -16.49
N ASN A 118 -3.60 2.23 -16.55
CA ASN A 118 -2.75 1.10 -16.23
C ASN A 118 -1.55 1.63 -15.43
N CYS A 119 -1.53 1.40 -14.12
CA CYS A 119 -0.59 2.04 -13.21
C CYS A 119 0.14 1.03 -12.33
N TYR A 120 1.36 1.39 -11.93
CA TYR A 120 2.22 0.59 -11.07
C TYR A 120 2.63 1.39 -9.84
N PHE A 121 1.88 1.24 -8.75
CA PHE A 121 2.10 1.99 -7.53
C PHE A 121 3.18 1.36 -6.64
N PRO A 122 4.06 2.14 -6.00
CA PRO A 122 4.94 1.64 -4.95
C PRO A 122 4.16 0.94 -3.81
N LYS A 123 4.71 -0.11 -3.21
CA LYS A 123 4.04 -0.91 -2.16
C LYS A 123 3.75 -0.13 -0.87
N ASP A 124 4.53 0.90 -0.60
CA ASP A 124 4.39 1.81 0.54
C ASP A 124 3.36 2.93 0.29
N THR A 125 2.82 3.03 -0.93
CA THR A 125 1.75 3.97 -1.24
C THR A 125 0.45 3.49 -0.60
N ASN A 126 -0.29 4.39 0.03
CA ASN A 126 -1.67 4.12 0.41
C ASN A 126 -2.51 3.98 -0.87
N ILE A 127 -2.76 2.74 -1.26
CA ILE A 127 -3.39 2.42 -2.54
C ILE A 127 -4.80 3.01 -2.66
N MET A 128 -5.56 3.08 -1.56
CA MET A 128 -6.92 3.63 -1.62
C MET A 128 -6.90 5.13 -1.91
N ASN A 129 -6.01 5.88 -1.27
CA ASN A 129 -5.84 7.31 -1.56
C ASN A 129 -5.29 7.53 -2.98
N ALA A 130 -4.38 6.67 -3.44
CA ALA A 130 -3.84 6.76 -4.80
C ALA A 130 -4.92 6.47 -5.86
N ILE A 131 -5.76 5.46 -5.65
CA ILE A 131 -6.92 5.16 -6.49
C ILE A 131 -7.87 6.35 -6.50
N ASP A 132 -8.21 6.90 -5.34
CA ASP A 132 -9.14 8.02 -5.23
C ASP A 132 -8.59 9.30 -5.91
N GLN A 133 -7.28 9.54 -5.83
CA GLN A 133 -6.59 10.59 -6.59
C GLN A 133 -6.72 10.40 -8.11
N THR A 134 -6.79 9.17 -8.63
CA THR A 134 -7.03 8.95 -10.07
C THR A 134 -8.40 9.45 -10.53
N PHE A 135 -9.36 9.65 -9.62
CA PHE A 135 -10.66 10.24 -9.89
C PHE A 135 -10.68 11.76 -9.71
N GLY A 136 -9.54 12.38 -9.41
CA GLY A 136 -9.39 13.82 -9.22
C GLY A 136 -9.56 14.30 -7.78
N ASN A 137 -9.65 13.39 -6.81
CA ASN A 137 -9.72 13.74 -5.39
C ASN A 137 -8.32 13.99 -4.83
N ASP A 138 -8.04 15.20 -4.35
CA ASP A 138 -6.70 15.55 -3.88
C ASP A 138 -6.34 14.89 -2.54
N HIS A 139 -5.29 14.07 -2.57
CA HIS A 139 -4.65 13.41 -1.43
C HIS A 139 -3.17 13.80 -1.28
N GLY A 140 -2.69 14.78 -2.07
CA GLY A 140 -1.27 15.13 -2.13
C GLY A 140 -0.39 14.06 -2.79
N LEU A 141 -0.99 13.13 -3.55
CA LEU A 141 -0.30 12.00 -4.20
C LEU A 141 -0.12 12.18 -5.71
N GLN A 142 -0.31 13.40 -6.23
CA GLN A 142 -0.30 13.64 -7.68
C GLN A 142 1.01 13.18 -8.35
N GLU A 143 2.17 13.48 -7.77
CA GLU A 143 3.47 13.04 -8.31
C GLU A 143 3.58 11.50 -8.32
N VAL A 144 3.05 10.83 -7.30
CA VAL A 144 3.03 9.36 -7.21
C VAL A 144 2.11 8.78 -8.29
N VAL A 145 0.92 9.34 -8.47
CA VAL A 145 -0.03 8.92 -9.50
C VAL A 145 0.53 9.15 -10.90
N ASP A 146 1.07 10.33 -11.16
CA ASP A 146 1.67 10.68 -12.45
C ASP A 146 2.80 9.69 -12.77
N ALA A 147 3.73 9.47 -11.85
CA ALA A 147 4.84 8.52 -12.04
C ALA A 147 4.37 7.07 -12.21
N ALA A 148 3.35 6.63 -11.46
CA ALA A 148 2.83 5.28 -11.52
C ALA A 148 2.08 5.00 -12.83
N CYS A 149 1.43 6.01 -13.41
CA CYS A 149 0.57 5.88 -14.58
C CYS A 149 1.20 6.41 -15.89
N ALA A 150 2.45 6.93 -15.86
CA ALA A 150 3.09 7.66 -16.96
C ALA A 150 3.45 6.88 -18.25
N ASN A 151 3.10 5.60 -18.40
CA ASN A 151 3.50 4.81 -19.57
C ASN A 151 2.31 4.07 -20.21
N GLN A 152 1.42 4.84 -20.85
CA GLN A 152 0.40 4.32 -21.76
C GLN A 152 0.88 4.45 -23.21
#